data_AF-A0A7Z9WRJ0-F1
#
_entry.id   AF-A0A7Z9WRJ0-F1
#
_cell.length_a   1.000
_cell.length_b   1.000
_cell.length_c   1.000
_cell.angle_alpha   90.00
_cell.angle_beta   90.00
_cell.angle_gamma   90.00
#
_symmetry.space_group_name_H-M   'P 1'
#
loop_
_entity.id
_entity.type
_entity.pdbx_description
1 polymer ?
#
loop_
_entity_poly.entity_id
_entity_poly.type
_entity_poly.pdbx_seq_one_letter_code
_entity_poly.pdbx_strand_id
1 'polypeptide(L)'
;MKGFLLGLVLLVLLSLGASIYVALGRIAWEGSYRTVAVVVSYQDLGELGIEVTESLLEGLANLGVTGLALPLPLPSTGELGLELESGSEIEELRRLGLEPVPLLPLSRLKRDGDGGLEVYSAELARLQPRIILFEWGERDYPPEWLRGEELIRAFQDHQPLVGLMEFEPEPGEFLYRHGFSDFVRAHRIKPEEMEELTLTETLLRFRRAVRERNIRLLLIHLFNTPLEENLDYLERLTALLREDGFQLGLPEPPPDFVVAEPILVLILLGPLGLLLLGLNRAWARQLNLSLNLFLLLAGGITIVLGLSIAKGPFRLASAWGVATFTPVAAYLLLGLEPDLIRGQQGEVKVRVASLGRGVVTVLAFSGIVLLGG
;
A
#
# COMPACT_ATOMS: atom_id res chain seq x y z
N MET A 1 -23.88 3.35 -40.29
CA MET A 1 -23.31 4.26 -39.29
C MET A 1 -24.05 4.25 -37.95
N LYS A 2 -25.39 4.42 -37.89
CA LYS A 2 -26.15 4.41 -36.62
C LYS A 2 -25.86 3.20 -35.73
N GLY A 3 -25.80 2.01 -36.31
CA GLY A 3 -25.45 0.78 -35.56
C GLY A 3 -24.02 0.77 -34.99
N PHE A 4 -23.06 1.43 -35.64
CA PHE A 4 -21.69 1.52 -35.13
C PHE A 4 -21.59 2.47 -33.94
N LEU A 5 -22.24 3.65 -34.01
CA LEU A 5 -22.30 4.57 -32.88
C LEU A 5 -23.00 3.93 -31.68
N LEU A 6 -24.08 3.18 -31.92
CA LEU A 6 -24.73 2.39 -30.87
C LEU A 6 -23.77 1.35 -30.26
N GLY A 7 -22.98 0.67 -31.09
CA GLY A 7 -21.95 -0.27 -30.63
C GLY A 7 -20.87 0.40 -29.76
N LEU A 8 -20.41 1.59 -30.12
CA LEU A 8 -19.44 2.34 -29.31
C LEU A 8 -20.04 2.80 -27.97
N VAL A 9 -21.31 3.26 -27.96
CA VAL A 9 -22.01 3.59 -26.72
C VAL A 9 -22.13 2.36 -25.82
N LEU A 10 -22.53 1.21 -26.40
CA LEU A 10 -22.61 -0.05 -25.66
C LEU A 10 -21.24 -0.45 -25.09
N LEU A 11 -20.16 -0.30 -25.85
CA LEU A 11 -18.80 -0.59 -25.39
C LEU A 11 -18.41 0.28 -24.19
N VAL A 12 -18.68 1.59 -24.24
CA VAL A 12 -18.42 2.52 -23.13
C VAL A 12 -19.23 2.12 -21.88
N LEU A 13 -20.51 1.78 -22.06
CA LEU A 13 -21.37 1.34 -20.95
C LEU A 13 -20.89 0.02 -20.32
N LEU A 14 -20.50 -0.96 -21.16
CA LEU A 14 -19.95 -2.24 -20.68
C LEU A 14 -18.62 -2.04 -19.95
N SER A 15 -17.74 -1.18 -20.47
CA SER A 15 -16.50 -0.81 -19.81
C SER A 15 -16.75 -0.13 -18.46
N LEU A 16 -17.71 0.78 -18.38
CA LEU A 16 -18.08 1.44 -17.12
C LEU A 16 -18.62 0.43 -16.11
N GLY A 17 -19.48 -0.49 -16.55
CA GLY A 17 -19.99 -1.59 -15.73
C GLY A 17 -18.86 -2.48 -15.21
N ALA A 18 -17.88 -2.82 -16.06
CA ALA A 18 -16.69 -3.58 -15.67
C ALA A 18 -15.82 -2.81 -14.65
N SER A 19 -15.62 -1.51 -14.82
CA SER A 19 -14.91 -0.66 -13.85
C SER A 19 -15.61 -0.62 -12.50
N ILE A 20 -16.94 -0.44 -12.49
CA ILE A 20 -17.73 -0.46 -11.25
C ILE A 20 -17.64 -1.83 -10.57
N TYR A 21 -17.74 -2.91 -11.34
CA TYR A 21 -17.59 -4.28 -10.82
C TYR A 21 -16.24 -4.48 -10.13
N VAL A 22 -15.13 -4.06 -10.77
CA VAL A 22 -13.78 -4.15 -10.18
C VAL A 22 -13.66 -3.26 -8.94
N ALA A 23 -14.21 -2.04 -8.97
CA ALA A 23 -14.18 -1.13 -7.82
C ALA A 23 -14.95 -1.69 -6.60
N LEU A 24 -16.14 -2.25 -6.82
CA LEU A 24 -16.92 -2.90 -5.77
C LEU A 24 -16.21 -4.16 -5.24
N GLY A 25 -15.62 -4.96 -6.13
CA GLY A 25 -14.80 -6.11 -5.75
C GLY A 25 -13.61 -5.70 -4.90
N ARG A 26 -12.95 -4.59 -5.25
CA ARG A 26 -11.83 -4.03 -4.47
C ARG A 26 -12.29 -3.57 -3.08
N ILE A 27 -13.41 -2.85 -2.98
CA ILE A 27 -13.97 -2.41 -1.70
C ILE A 27 -14.33 -3.62 -0.82
N ALA A 28 -14.95 -4.65 -1.38
CA ALA A 28 -15.27 -5.88 -0.66
C ALA A 28 -14.01 -6.61 -0.19
N TRP A 29 -12.99 -6.67 -1.04
CA TRP A 29 -11.69 -7.23 -0.71
C TRP A 29 -11.01 -6.48 0.44
N GLU A 30 -10.92 -5.14 0.37
CA GLU A 30 -10.38 -4.31 1.46
C GLU A 30 -11.20 -4.46 2.74
N GLY A 31 -12.52 -4.61 2.61
CA GLY A 31 -13.44 -4.87 3.71
C GLY A 31 -13.21 -6.21 4.42
N SER A 32 -12.71 -7.22 3.72
CA SER A 32 -12.35 -8.53 4.31
C SER A 32 -11.05 -8.49 5.10
N TYR A 33 -10.19 -7.50 4.80
CA TYR A 33 -8.86 -7.39 5.40
C TYR A 33 -8.86 -6.39 6.55
N ARG A 34 -9.32 -6.79 7.73
CA ARG A 34 -9.54 -5.90 8.89
C ARG A 34 -8.80 -6.28 10.18
N THR A 35 -7.93 -7.28 10.13
CA THR A 35 -7.11 -7.68 11.28
C THR A 35 -5.89 -6.77 11.41
N VAL A 36 -5.71 -6.15 12.57
CA VAL A 36 -4.62 -5.22 12.85
C VAL A 36 -3.80 -5.75 14.03
N ALA A 37 -2.50 -5.93 13.82
CA ALA A 37 -1.55 -6.16 14.90
C ALA A 37 -1.17 -4.83 15.54
N VAL A 38 -1.18 -4.81 16.87
CA VAL A 38 -0.65 -3.72 17.70
C VAL A 38 0.54 -4.30 18.44
N VAL A 39 1.74 -3.86 18.07
CA VAL A 39 3.00 -4.37 18.57
C VAL A 39 3.67 -3.28 19.38
N VAL A 40 3.97 -3.54 20.65
CA VAL A 40 4.64 -2.56 21.52
C VAL A 40 6.15 -2.77 21.48
N SER A 41 6.92 -1.69 21.37
CA SER A 41 8.38 -1.74 21.47
C SER A 41 8.83 -2.24 22.84
N TYR A 42 9.60 -3.33 22.85
CA TYR A 42 10.18 -3.84 24.09
C TYR A 42 11.24 -2.89 24.65
N GLN A 43 12.00 -2.23 23.78
CA GLN A 43 13.05 -1.29 24.16
C GLN A 43 12.49 -0.16 25.05
N ASP A 44 11.30 0.34 24.72
CA ASP A 44 10.68 1.45 25.44
C ASP A 44 10.30 1.07 26.87
N LEU A 45 9.92 -0.20 27.12
CA LEU A 45 9.68 -0.69 28.48
C LEU A 45 10.97 -0.64 29.32
N GLY A 46 12.11 -1.03 28.72
CA GLY A 46 13.42 -0.93 29.35
C GLY A 46 13.86 0.51 29.61
N GLU A 47 13.66 1.41 28.64
CA GLU A 47 13.98 2.84 28.77
C GLU A 47 13.15 3.54 29.87
N LEU A 48 11.90 3.11 30.07
CA LEU A 48 11.05 3.55 31.17
C LEU A 48 11.40 2.90 32.53
N GLY A 49 12.35 1.96 32.56
CA GLY A 49 12.73 1.22 33.76
C GLY A 49 11.62 0.29 34.26
N ILE A 50 10.74 -0.17 33.37
CA ILE A 50 9.61 -1.04 33.71
C ILE A 50 10.09 -2.49 33.64
N GLU A 51 10.01 -3.18 34.78
CA GLU A 51 10.26 -4.61 34.83
C GLU A 51 9.13 -5.36 34.13
N VAL A 52 9.48 -6.16 33.12
CA VAL A 52 8.51 -6.92 32.34
C VAL A 52 8.10 -8.18 33.11
N THR A 53 7.00 -8.07 33.84
CA THR A 53 6.41 -9.16 34.62
C THR A 53 5.27 -9.85 33.85
N GLU A 54 4.93 -11.09 34.23
CA GLU A 54 3.76 -11.80 33.68
C GLU A 54 2.48 -10.96 33.78
N SER A 55 2.26 -10.26 34.90
CA SER A 55 1.09 -9.39 35.09
C SER A 55 1.06 -8.21 34.10
N LEU A 56 2.21 -7.65 33.74
CA LEU A 56 2.27 -6.58 32.74
C LEU A 56 1.93 -7.13 31.36
N LEU A 57 2.50 -8.29 31.00
CA LEU A 57 2.25 -8.96 29.73
C LEU A 57 0.77 -9.33 29.58
N GLU A 58 0.16 -9.89 30.62
CA GLU A 58 -1.29 -10.13 30.68
C GLU A 58 -2.08 -8.83 30.52
N GLY A 59 -1.65 -7.75 31.18
CA GLY A 59 -2.26 -6.42 31.03
C GLY A 59 -2.24 -5.93 29.59
N LEU A 60 -1.08 -5.99 28.93
CA LEU A 60 -0.93 -5.60 27.52
C LEU A 60 -1.81 -6.45 26.60
N ALA A 61 -1.80 -7.77 26.78
CA ALA A 61 -2.65 -8.69 26.01
C ALA A 61 -4.14 -8.37 26.18
N ASN A 62 -4.59 -8.10 27.42
CA ASN A 62 -5.97 -7.73 27.72
C ASN A 62 -6.38 -6.40 27.08
N LEU A 63 -5.45 -5.45 26.93
CA LEU A 63 -5.68 -4.20 26.20
C LEU A 63 -5.82 -4.43 24.68
N GLY A 64 -5.40 -5.59 24.16
CA GLY A 64 -5.42 -5.93 22.75
C GLY A 64 -4.09 -5.68 22.03
N VAL A 65 -2.98 -5.55 22.79
CA VAL A 65 -1.63 -5.68 22.22
C VAL A 65 -1.47 -7.11 21.74
N THR A 66 -0.96 -7.30 20.53
CA THR A 66 -0.87 -8.59 19.86
C THR A 66 0.56 -9.12 19.80
N GLY A 67 1.54 -8.30 20.15
CA GLY A 67 2.95 -8.71 20.14
C GLY A 67 3.88 -7.69 20.77
N LEU A 68 5.12 -8.12 20.95
CA LEU A 68 6.22 -7.28 21.43
C LEU A 68 7.32 -7.23 20.39
N ALA A 69 7.74 -6.01 20.04
CA ALA A 69 8.84 -5.81 19.12
C ALA A 69 10.16 -5.96 19.87
N LEU A 70 10.91 -7.01 19.52
CA LEU A 70 12.17 -7.37 20.17
C LEU A 70 13.34 -6.91 19.29
N PRO A 71 14.24 -6.04 19.76
CA PRO A 71 15.40 -5.66 18.97
C PRO A 71 16.31 -6.87 18.76
N LEU A 72 16.82 -7.04 17.54
CA LEU A 72 17.88 -8.00 17.26
C LEU A 72 19.26 -7.32 17.07
N PRO A 73 20.37 -7.92 17.54
CA PRO A 73 20.39 -9.14 18.35
C PRO A 73 19.74 -8.92 19.71
N LEU A 74 19.19 -9.98 20.29
CA LEU A 74 18.55 -9.90 21.59
C LEU A 74 19.58 -9.46 22.65
N PRO A 75 19.27 -8.45 23.47
CA PRO A 75 20.21 -8.00 24.49
C PRO A 75 20.57 -9.13 25.45
N SER A 76 21.83 -9.15 25.91
CA SER A 76 22.30 -10.14 26.87
C SER A 76 21.52 -10.05 28.19
N THR A 77 21.30 -11.20 28.81
CA THR A 77 20.65 -11.35 30.13
C THR A 77 21.07 -10.24 31.13
N GLY A 78 20.09 -9.50 31.65
CA GLY A 78 20.26 -8.49 32.70
C GLY A 78 19.98 -7.04 32.30
N GLU A 79 20.05 -6.69 31.01
CA GLU A 79 19.73 -5.31 30.56
C GLU A 79 18.22 -5.05 30.48
N LEU A 80 17.42 -6.11 30.38
CA LEU A 80 16.02 -6.03 29.97
C LEU A 80 15.03 -6.65 30.96
N GLY A 81 15.49 -7.22 32.08
CA GLY A 81 14.63 -7.83 33.10
C GLY A 81 13.98 -9.18 32.72
N LEU A 82 14.09 -9.63 31.46
CA LEU A 82 13.72 -10.97 31.01
C LEU A 82 14.95 -11.77 30.58
N GLU A 83 15.05 -13.02 30.98
CA GLU A 83 16.08 -13.97 30.54
C GLU A 83 15.68 -14.64 29.21
N LEU A 84 15.54 -13.82 28.15
CA LEU A 84 15.07 -14.26 26.82
C LEU A 84 15.98 -15.32 26.19
N GLU A 85 17.10 -15.61 26.84
CA GLU A 85 18.03 -16.70 26.56
C GLU A 85 17.41 -18.10 26.72
N SER A 86 16.50 -18.28 27.68
CA SER A 86 16.00 -19.59 28.11
C SER A 86 14.97 -20.24 27.19
N GLY A 87 14.38 -19.50 26.24
CA GLY A 87 13.30 -19.98 25.37
C GLY A 87 11.94 -20.12 26.06
N SER A 88 11.89 -20.38 27.36
CA SER A 88 10.65 -20.52 28.14
C SER A 88 9.81 -19.24 28.16
N GLU A 89 10.45 -18.08 28.15
CA GLU A 89 9.76 -16.79 28.15
C GLU A 89 9.12 -16.46 26.80
N ILE A 90 9.72 -16.94 25.71
CA ILE A 90 9.12 -16.83 24.37
C ILE A 90 7.84 -17.67 24.31
N GLU A 91 7.85 -18.87 24.92
CA GLU A 91 6.65 -19.70 25.06
C GLU A 91 5.61 -19.04 25.96
N GLU A 92 6.03 -18.35 27.02
CA GLU A 92 5.16 -17.58 27.89
C GLU A 92 4.49 -16.40 27.18
N LEU A 93 5.23 -15.61 26.41
CA LEU A 93 4.65 -14.55 25.57
C LEU A 93 3.54 -15.10 24.69
N ARG A 94 3.81 -16.23 24.00
CA ARG A 94 2.82 -16.90 23.15
C ARG A 94 1.64 -17.46 23.94
N ARG A 95 1.86 -18.01 25.14
CA ARG A 95 0.81 -18.49 26.05
C ARG A 95 -0.17 -17.37 26.40
N LEU A 96 0.36 -16.15 26.56
CA LEU A 96 -0.41 -14.94 26.83
C LEU A 96 -1.03 -14.31 25.56
N GLY A 97 -0.77 -14.89 24.38
CA GLY A 97 -1.28 -14.39 23.10
C GLY A 97 -0.46 -13.25 22.49
N LEU A 98 0.74 -12.98 23.00
CA LEU A 98 1.67 -12.00 22.47
C LEU A 98 2.67 -12.68 21.54
N GLU A 99 2.73 -12.21 20.29
CA GLU A 99 3.73 -12.68 19.34
C GLU A 99 5.09 -11.99 19.58
N PRO A 100 6.21 -12.73 19.65
CA PRO A 100 7.53 -12.13 19.54
C PRO A 100 7.73 -11.63 18.10
N VAL A 101 7.86 -10.31 17.93
CA VAL A 101 8.07 -9.68 16.62
C VAL A 101 9.50 -9.16 16.56
N PRO A 102 10.45 -9.88 15.94
CA PRO A 102 11.82 -9.39 15.85
C PRO A 102 11.89 -8.13 14.99
N LEU A 103 12.63 -7.15 15.49
CA LEU A 103 12.97 -5.92 14.80
C LEU A 103 14.42 -6.02 14.35
N LEU A 104 14.63 -6.19 13.04
CA LEU A 104 15.95 -6.34 12.44
C LEU A 104 16.45 -5.00 11.91
N PRO A 105 17.45 -4.38 12.56
CA PRO A 105 18.13 -3.21 12.03
C PRO A 105 19.09 -3.64 10.90
N LEU A 106 18.64 -3.56 9.64
CA LEU A 106 19.47 -4.02 8.50
C LEU A 106 20.79 -3.26 8.38
N SER A 107 20.85 -2.02 8.86
CA SER A 107 22.08 -1.21 8.89
C SER A 107 23.12 -1.69 9.89
N ARG A 108 22.70 -2.42 10.93
CA ARG A 108 23.60 -3.03 11.92
C ARG A 108 24.05 -4.43 11.52
N LEU A 109 23.56 -4.96 10.41
CA LEU A 109 24.15 -6.17 9.83
C LEU A 109 25.61 -5.87 9.48
N LYS A 110 26.52 -6.64 10.07
CA LYS A 110 27.95 -6.62 9.74
C LYS A 110 28.27 -7.76 8.77
N ARG A 111 29.22 -7.50 7.86
CA ARG A 111 29.74 -8.50 6.91
C ARG A 111 30.51 -9.60 7.65
N ASP A 112 30.50 -10.82 7.10
CA ASP A 112 31.13 -12.04 7.63
C ASP A 112 32.50 -11.83 8.33
N GLY A 113 32.64 -12.44 9.50
CA GLY A 113 33.83 -12.38 10.38
C GLY A 113 33.48 -12.11 11.86
N ASP A 114 32.38 -11.41 12.12
CA ASP A 114 31.88 -11.03 13.45
C ASP A 114 30.62 -11.82 13.87
N GLY A 115 30.26 -12.91 13.17
CA GLY A 115 29.09 -13.73 13.48
C GLY A 115 27.72 -13.10 13.15
N GLY A 116 27.68 -11.98 12.42
CA GLY A 116 26.49 -11.16 12.19
C GLY A 116 25.24 -11.97 11.78
N LEU A 117 25.14 -12.39 10.52
CA LEU A 117 23.93 -13.05 10.00
C LEU A 117 23.62 -14.40 10.67
N GLU A 118 24.66 -15.13 11.12
CA GLU A 118 24.51 -16.39 11.86
C GLU A 118 23.83 -16.18 13.21
N VAL A 119 24.18 -15.12 13.94
CA VAL A 119 23.53 -14.74 15.20
C VAL A 119 22.06 -14.41 14.96
N TYR A 120 21.74 -13.57 13.98
CA TYR A 120 20.35 -13.28 13.63
C TYR A 120 19.60 -14.55 13.21
N SER A 121 20.21 -15.40 12.37
CA SER A 121 19.58 -16.65 11.93
C SER A 121 19.31 -17.60 13.09
N ALA A 122 20.23 -17.71 14.06
CA ALA A 122 20.05 -18.54 15.25
C ALA A 122 18.93 -17.99 16.15
N GLU A 123 18.89 -16.67 16.35
CA GLU A 123 17.83 -16.02 17.13
C GLU A 123 16.47 -16.14 16.45
N LEU A 124 16.40 -16.01 15.13
CA LEU A 124 15.18 -16.20 14.35
C LEU A 124 14.71 -17.65 14.37
N ALA A 125 15.63 -18.61 14.23
CA ALA A 125 15.31 -20.03 14.36
C ALA A 125 14.80 -20.39 15.76
N ARG A 126 15.30 -19.71 16.80
CA ARG A 126 14.82 -19.84 18.18
C ARG A 126 13.46 -19.17 18.36
N LEU A 127 13.31 -17.94 17.88
CA LEU A 127 12.10 -17.16 18.04
C LEU A 127 10.97 -17.73 17.20
N GLN A 128 11.23 -18.39 16.07
CA GLN A 128 10.22 -18.87 15.11
C GLN A 128 9.09 -17.86 14.88
N PRO A 129 9.43 -16.61 14.53
CA PRO A 129 8.46 -15.53 14.51
C PRO A 129 7.47 -15.72 13.36
N ARG A 130 6.20 -15.38 13.59
CA ARG A 130 5.19 -15.30 12.52
C ARG A 130 5.30 -14.01 11.72
N ILE A 131 5.83 -12.96 12.34
CA ILE A 131 5.95 -11.63 11.77
C ILE A 131 7.35 -11.09 12.06
N ILE A 132 7.95 -10.42 11.09
CA ILE A 132 9.24 -9.74 11.24
C ILE A 132 9.13 -8.31 10.76
N LEU A 133 9.77 -7.40 11.48
CA LEU A 133 9.94 -6.01 11.09
C LEU A 133 11.38 -5.75 10.71
N PHE A 134 11.57 -5.05 9.60
CA PHE A 134 12.87 -4.49 9.25
C PHE A 134 12.88 -3.02 9.65
N GLU A 135 13.91 -2.63 10.38
CA GLU A 135 14.16 -1.24 10.72
C GLU A 135 15.23 -0.68 9.80
N TRP A 136 14.90 0.44 9.16
CA TRP A 136 15.84 1.23 8.39
C TRP A 136 16.01 2.65 8.93
N GLY A 137 17.24 3.12 8.87
CA GLY A 137 17.54 4.55 8.93
C GLY A 137 17.29 5.21 7.58
N GLU A 138 17.07 6.52 7.58
CA GLU A 138 16.78 7.34 6.39
C GLU A 138 17.86 7.30 5.28
N ARG A 139 19.01 6.68 5.56
CA ARG A 139 20.16 6.56 4.63
C ARG A 139 20.70 5.14 4.54
N ASP A 140 19.99 4.18 5.11
CA ASP A 140 20.47 2.82 5.26
C ASP A 140 19.94 1.96 4.12
N TYR A 141 20.69 1.94 3.02
CA TYR A 141 20.50 0.94 2.00
C TYR A 141 20.90 -0.45 2.53
N PRO A 142 20.25 -1.53 2.05
CA PRO A 142 20.79 -2.87 2.27
C PRO A 142 22.27 -2.83 1.86
N PRO A 143 23.19 -3.30 2.72
CA PRO A 143 24.59 -3.27 2.39
C PRO A 143 24.81 -3.97 1.04
N GLU A 144 25.67 -3.44 0.17
CA GLU A 144 25.96 -4.06 -1.13
C GLU A 144 26.43 -5.53 -1.02
N TRP A 145 26.98 -5.89 0.15
CA TRP A 145 27.41 -7.24 0.45
C TRP A 145 26.27 -8.18 0.86
N LEU A 146 25.13 -7.67 1.32
CA LEU A 146 23.99 -8.48 1.76
C LEU A 146 23.36 -9.13 0.54
N ARG A 147 23.71 -10.39 0.30
CA ARG A 147 23.09 -11.20 -0.74
C ARG A 147 21.75 -11.66 -0.21
N GLY A 148 20.65 -11.33 -0.91
CA GLY A 148 19.34 -11.74 -0.43
C GLY A 148 19.18 -13.26 -0.36
N GLU A 149 20.00 -14.07 -1.04
CA GLU A 149 20.05 -15.53 -0.85
C GLU A 149 20.36 -15.96 0.58
N GLU A 150 21.26 -15.27 1.28
CA GLU A 150 21.65 -15.59 2.66
C GLU A 150 20.52 -15.25 3.62
N LEU A 151 19.89 -14.09 3.39
CA LEU A 151 18.70 -13.67 4.10
C LEU A 151 17.57 -14.69 3.90
N ILE A 152 17.26 -15.04 2.65
CA ILE A 152 16.26 -16.07 2.32
C ILE A 152 16.57 -17.37 3.05
N ARG A 153 17.82 -17.86 3.03
CA ARG A 153 18.19 -19.11 3.73
C ARG A 153 17.92 -19.02 5.22
N ALA A 154 18.22 -17.89 5.87
CA ALA A 154 17.91 -17.67 7.28
C ALA A 154 16.39 -17.68 7.57
N PHE A 155 15.55 -17.44 6.56
CA PHE A 155 14.09 -17.37 6.66
C PHE A 155 13.34 -18.53 6.00
N GLN A 156 14.03 -19.41 5.26
CA GLN A 156 13.44 -20.44 4.40
C GLN A 156 12.57 -21.43 5.17
N ASP A 157 12.95 -21.76 6.40
CA ASP A 157 12.26 -22.75 7.21
C ASP A 157 10.97 -22.21 7.87
N HIS A 158 10.78 -20.89 7.91
CA HIS A 158 9.72 -20.25 8.70
C HIS A 158 8.79 -19.33 7.91
N GLN A 159 9.18 -18.86 6.71
CA GLN A 159 8.42 -17.95 5.83
C GLN A 159 7.55 -16.92 6.59
N PRO A 160 8.16 -16.08 7.44
CA PRO A 160 7.41 -15.11 8.23
C PRO A 160 6.77 -14.04 7.36
N LEU A 161 5.66 -13.49 7.84
CA LEU A 161 5.07 -12.29 7.28
C LEU A 161 6.00 -11.10 7.50
N VAL A 162 6.36 -10.40 6.43
CA VAL A 162 7.28 -9.26 6.53
C VAL A 162 6.51 -7.95 6.62
N GLY A 163 6.72 -7.21 7.71
CA GLY A 163 6.19 -5.86 7.86
C GLY A 163 7.04 -4.82 7.11
N LEU A 164 6.44 -4.17 6.13
CA LEU A 164 7.04 -3.08 5.36
C LEU A 164 6.61 -1.74 5.95
N MET A 165 7.57 -1.00 6.52
CA MET A 165 7.32 0.31 7.10
C MET A 165 6.85 1.31 6.04
N GLU A 166 5.78 2.02 6.36
CA GLU A 166 5.28 3.10 5.53
C GLU A 166 6.37 4.17 5.32
N PHE A 167 6.54 4.63 4.09
CA PHE A 167 7.56 5.59 3.65
C PHE A 167 8.98 5.03 3.49
N GLU A 168 9.16 3.73 3.62
CA GLU A 168 10.42 3.03 3.34
C GLU A 168 10.16 1.96 2.26
N PRO A 169 10.08 2.30 0.96
CA PRO A 169 9.68 1.36 -0.11
C PRO A 169 10.82 0.46 -0.61
N GLU A 170 12.07 0.89 -0.44
CA GLU A 170 13.24 0.16 -0.95
C GLU A 170 13.47 -1.22 -0.25
N PRO A 171 13.02 -1.53 1.00
CA PRO A 171 13.27 -2.83 1.64
C PRO A 171 12.37 -3.86 1.02
N GLY A 172 11.10 -3.48 0.84
CA GLY A 172 10.12 -4.30 0.17
C GLY A 172 10.58 -4.66 -1.22
N GLU A 173 11.13 -3.72 -1.98
CA GLU A 173 11.67 -4.03 -3.31
C GLU A 173 12.86 -4.98 -3.25
N PHE A 174 13.82 -4.74 -2.34
CA PHE A 174 14.97 -5.62 -2.15
C PHE A 174 14.50 -7.04 -1.77
N LEU A 175 13.65 -7.18 -0.77
CA LEU A 175 13.15 -8.46 -0.27
C LEU A 175 12.31 -9.19 -1.34
N TYR A 176 11.44 -8.47 -2.04
CA TYR A 176 10.61 -9.03 -3.11
C TYR A 176 11.46 -9.58 -4.26
N ARG A 177 12.49 -8.85 -4.71
CA ARG A 177 13.43 -9.32 -5.74
C ARG A 177 14.17 -10.59 -5.31
N HIS A 178 14.28 -10.81 -4.01
CA HIS A 178 14.86 -11.99 -3.40
C HIS A 178 13.79 -12.96 -2.88
N GLY A 179 12.60 -13.02 -3.49
CA GLY A 179 11.67 -14.14 -3.31
C GLY A 179 10.80 -14.11 -2.06
N PHE A 180 10.86 -13.05 -1.24
CA PHE A 180 9.80 -12.80 -0.26
C PHE A 180 8.52 -12.40 -0.99
N SER A 181 7.39 -12.94 -0.56
CA SER A 181 6.08 -12.70 -1.19
C SER A 181 5.01 -12.28 -0.20
N ASP A 182 5.14 -12.69 1.06
CA ASP A 182 4.20 -12.38 2.12
C ASP A 182 4.59 -11.10 2.85
N PHE A 183 3.91 -10.01 2.51
CA PHE A 183 4.13 -8.69 3.10
C PHE A 183 2.86 -8.14 3.76
N VAL A 184 3.06 -7.45 4.87
CA VAL A 184 2.06 -6.59 5.50
C VAL A 184 2.56 -5.17 5.57
N ARG A 185 1.68 -4.20 5.37
CA ARG A 185 2.05 -2.80 5.54
C ARG A 185 2.08 -2.46 7.03
N ALA A 186 3.21 -1.94 7.47
CA ALA A 186 3.47 -1.53 8.84
C ALA A 186 3.53 0.01 8.95
N HIS A 187 3.21 0.56 10.12
CA HIS A 187 3.39 1.97 10.43
C HIS A 187 4.00 2.13 11.82
N ARG A 188 4.90 3.10 11.93
CA ARG A 188 5.46 3.58 13.19
C ARG A 188 5.43 5.11 13.18
N ILE A 189 5.28 5.70 14.36
CA ILE A 189 5.62 7.11 14.59
C ILE A 189 6.95 7.06 15.32
N LYS A 190 7.97 7.75 14.80
CA LYS A 190 9.30 7.71 15.41
C LYS A 190 9.26 8.36 16.80
N PRO A 191 10.07 7.91 17.78
CA PRO A 191 10.10 8.52 19.11
C PRO A 191 10.28 10.05 19.08
N GLU A 192 11.17 10.56 18.22
CA GLU A 192 11.42 12.00 18.11
C GLU A 192 10.19 12.78 17.61
N GLU A 193 9.39 12.14 16.75
CA GLU A 193 8.14 12.71 16.27
C GLU A 193 7.02 12.61 17.32
N MET A 194 7.04 11.58 18.18
CA MET A 194 6.09 11.45 19.28
C MET A 194 6.25 12.55 20.33
N GLU A 195 7.46 13.09 20.54
CA GLU A 195 7.71 14.21 21.46
C GLU A 195 7.00 15.51 21.03
N GLU A 196 6.74 15.67 19.73
CA GLU A 196 6.09 16.85 19.16
C GLU A 196 4.56 16.71 19.09
N LEU A 197 4.03 15.50 19.27
CA LEU A 197 2.61 15.19 19.10
C LEU A 197 1.90 15.07 20.44
N THR A 198 0.69 15.62 20.51
CA THR A 198 -0.22 15.30 21.61
C THR A 198 -0.73 13.85 21.49
N LEU A 199 -1.14 13.26 22.61
CA LEU A 199 -1.80 11.95 22.64
C LEU A 199 -2.93 11.83 21.60
N THR A 200 -3.74 12.88 21.44
CA THR A 200 -4.87 12.88 20.49
C THR A 200 -4.38 12.86 19.04
N GLU A 201 -3.33 13.61 18.71
CA GLU A 201 -2.76 13.63 17.36
C GLU A 201 -2.11 12.29 17.01
N THR A 202 -1.41 11.67 17.95
CA THR A 202 -0.84 10.31 17.83
C THR A 202 -1.93 9.28 17.54
N LEU A 203 -3.00 9.27 18.34
CA LEU A 203 -4.16 8.38 18.13
C LEU A 203 -4.80 8.59 16.74
N LEU A 204 -5.03 9.83 16.32
CA LEU A 204 -5.60 10.14 15.01
C LEU A 204 -4.67 9.77 13.85
N ARG A 205 -3.36 9.82 14.06
CA ARG A 205 -2.37 9.40 13.06
C ARG A 205 -2.39 7.89 12.86
N PHE A 206 -2.37 7.11 13.94
CA PHE A 206 -2.51 5.66 13.84
C PHE A 206 -3.86 5.25 13.24
N ARG A 207 -4.96 5.91 13.64
CA ARG A 207 -6.29 5.66 13.04
C ARG A 207 -6.29 5.88 11.54
N ARG A 208 -5.73 7.00 11.05
CA ARG A 208 -5.62 7.30 9.62
C ARG A 208 -4.73 6.31 8.89
N ALA A 209 -3.60 5.91 9.48
CA ALA A 209 -2.71 4.90 8.91
C ALA A 209 -3.47 3.60 8.63
N VAL A 210 -4.21 3.09 9.61
CA VAL A 210 -5.00 1.85 9.44
C VAL A 210 -6.15 2.03 8.44
N ARG A 211 -6.94 3.10 8.58
CA ARG A 211 -8.18 3.30 7.82
C ARG A 211 -7.96 3.75 6.38
N GLU A 212 -7.09 4.72 6.16
CA GLU A 212 -6.92 5.38 4.86
C GLU A 212 -5.81 4.72 4.05
N ARG A 213 -4.82 4.12 4.72
CA ARG A 213 -3.60 3.62 4.08
C ARG A 213 -3.45 2.11 4.19
N ASN A 214 -4.49 1.41 4.62
CA ASN A 214 -4.52 -0.06 4.68
C ASN A 214 -3.33 -0.65 5.49
N ILE A 215 -2.88 0.05 6.54
CA ILE A 215 -1.86 -0.47 7.46
C ILE A 215 -2.50 -1.54 8.34
N ARG A 216 -1.82 -2.66 8.54
CA ARG A 216 -2.30 -3.78 9.39
C ARG A 216 -1.33 -4.22 10.47
N LEU A 217 -0.20 -3.56 10.56
CA LEU A 217 0.74 -3.72 11.65
C LEU A 217 1.12 -2.34 12.17
N LEU A 218 0.85 -2.08 13.44
CA LEU A 218 1.27 -0.87 14.12
C LEU A 218 2.41 -1.22 15.07
N LEU A 219 3.57 -0.61 14.85
CA LEU A 219 4.65 -0.60 15.83
C LEU A 219 4.45 0.65 16.71
N ILE A 220 4.13 0.40 17.98
CA ILE A 220 3.81 1.41 18.96
C ILE A 220 5.01 1.65 19.85
N HIS A 221 5.49 2.88 19.83
CA HIS A 221 6.39 3.39 20.86
C HIS A 221 5.58 3.95 22.04
N LEU A 222 6.13 3.83 23.24
CA LEU A 222 5.58 4.39 24.47
C LEU A 222 6.10 5.81 24.69
N PHE A 223 5.28 6.65 25.31
CA PHE A 223 5.71 7.98 25.73
C PHE A 223 6.62 7.86 26.96
N ASN A 224 7.50 8.86 27.13
CA ASN A 224 8.30 9.01 28.36
C ASN A 224 7.44 9.54 29.54
N THR A 225 6.42 8.77 29.90
CA THR A 225 5.41 9.03 30.93
C THR A 225 5.24 7.79 31.82
N PRO A 226 4.61 7.91 33.00
CA PRO A 226 4.29 6.77 33.84
C PRO A 226 3.59 5.65 33.07
N LEU A 227 3.80 4.40 33.51
CA LEU A 227 3.24 3.21 32.86
C LEU A 227 1.71 3.30 32.75
N GLU A 228 1.03 3.83 33.77
CA GLU A 228 -0.43 3.96 33.78
C GLU A 228 -0.95 4.85 32.64
N GLU A 229 -0.25 5.93 32.31
CA GLU A 229 -0.60 6.81 31.18
C GLU A 229 -0.38 6.12 29.83
N ASN A 230 0.68 5.32 29.72
CA ASN A 230 0.95 4.51 28.53
C ASN A 230 -0.09 3.39 28.35
N LEU A 231 -0.57 2.78 29.43
CA LEU A 231 -1.65 1.79 29.38
C LEU A 231 -2.98 2.44 28.96
N ASP A 232 -3.33 3.62 29.48
CA ASP A 232 -4.51 4.40 29.03
C ASP A 232 -4.39 4.79 27.54
N TYR A 233 -3.20 5.17 27.08
CA TYR A 233 -2.92 5.40 25.66
C TYR A 233 -3.22 4.16 24.80
N LEU A 234 -2.68 3.00 25.18
CA LEU A 234 -2.90 1.74 24.46
C LEU A 234 -4.38 1.34 24.48
N GLU A 235 -5.07 1.47 25.62
CA GLU A 235 -6.50 1.20 25.74
C GLU A 235 -7.32 2.06 24.77
N ARG A 236 -7.04 3.37 24.73
CA ARG A 236 -7.73 4.31 23.82
C ARG A 236 -7.46 3.98 22.37
N LEU A 237 -6.21 3.63 22.02
CA LEU A 237 -5.86 3.25 20.65
C LEU A 237 -6.63 2.01 20.22
N THR A 238 -6.61 0.95 21.02
CA THR A 238 -7.27 -0.31 20.67
C THR A 238 -8.79 -0.17 20.67
N ALA A 239 -9.37 0.64 21.57
CA ALA A 239 -10.79 0.99 21.54
C ALA A 239 -11.17 1.74 20.25
N LEU A 240 -10.37 2.72 19.83
CA LEU A 240 -10.58 3.49 18.60
C LEU A 240 -10.54 2.60 17.35
N LEU A 241 -9.62 1.64 17.29
CA LEU A 241 -9.54 0.68 16.19
C LEU A 241 -10.76 -0.26 16.16
N ARG A 242 -11.21 -0.73 17.33
CA ARG A 242 -12.44 -1.56 17.44
C ARG A 242 -13.69 -0.77 17.04
N GLU A 243 -13.79 0.51 17.41
CA GLU A 243 -14.89 1.41 17.02
C GLU A 243 -14.99 1.55 15.48
N ASP A 244 -13.86 1.62 14.79
CA ASP A 244 -13.79 1.62 13.32
C ASP A 244 -14.09 0.23 12.68
N GLY A 245 -14.32 -0.78 13.50
CA GLY A 245 -14.67 -2.14 13.08
C GLY A 245 -13.47 -2.98 12.65
N PHE A 246 -12.26 -2.65 13.14
CA PHE A 246 -11.08 -3.51 13.01
C PHE A 246 -11.06 -4.60 14.09
N GLN A 247 -10.45 -5.73 13.76
CA GLN A 247 -10.20 -6.83 14.70
C GLN A 247 -8.74 -6.76 15.12
N LEU A 248 -8.45 -6.93 16.40
CA LEU A 248 -7.07 -6.98 16.88
C LEU A 248 -6.57 -8.42 16.81
N GLY A 249 -5.41 -8.61 16.21
CA GLY A 249 -4.80 -9.92 16.04
C GLY A 249 -3.63 -9.85 15.07
N LEU A 250 -2.97 -10.98 14.86
CA LEU A 250 -1.91 -11.07 13.86
C LEU A 250 -2.53 -11.01 12.45
N PRO A 251 -2.11 -10.07 11.59
CA PRO A 251 -2.61 -10.01 10.22
C PRO A 251 -2.11 -11.21 9.42
N GLU A 252 -2.90 -11.57 8.41
CA GLU A 252 -2.48 -12.50 7.35
C GLU A 252 -2.03 -11.69 6.12
N PRO A 253 -1.24 -12.26 5.20
CA PRO A 253 -1.03 -11.63 3.91
C PRO A 253 -2.39 -11.31 3.26
N PRO A 254 -2.56 -10.12 2.67
CA PRO A 254 -3.80 -9.81 1.99
C PRO A 254 -3.99 -10.80 0.83
N PRO A 255 -5.18 -11.41 0.64
CA PRO A 255 -5.38 -12.38 -0.43
C PRO A 255 -5.14 -11.72 -1.78
N ASP A 256 -4.70 -12.47 -2.80
CA ASP A 256 -4.45 -11.87 -4.11
C ASP A 256 -5.73 -11.25 -4.69
N PHE A 257 -5.69 -9.95 -4.99
CA PHE A 257 -6.75 -9.29 -5.74
C PHE A 257 -6.50 -9.45 -7.25
N VAL A 258 -6.98 -10.56 -7.82
CA VAL A 258 -6.81 -10.86 -9.23
C VAL A 258 -8.03 -10.39 -10.03
N VAL A 259 -7.82 -9.44 -10.93
CA VAL A 259 -8.83 -9.06 -11.94
C VAL A 259 -8.62 -9.92 -13.18
N ALA A 260 -9.67 -10.60 -13.64
CA ALA A 260 -9.61 -11.40 -14.85
C ALA A 260 -9.19 -10.54 -16.07
N GLU A 261 -8.24 -11.03 -16.86
CA GLU A 261 -7.69 -10.29 -18.01
C GLU A 261 -8.75 -9.78 -18.99
N PRO A 262 -9.83 -10.53 -19.33
CA PRO A 262 -10.88 -10.01 -20.21
C PRO A 262 -11.61 -8.79 -19.63
N ILE A 263 -11.76 -8.70 -18.30
CA ILE A 263 -12.37 -7.54 -17.64
C ILE A 263 -11.43 -6.33 -17.77
N LEU A 264 -10.12 -6.52 -17.61
CA LEU A 264 -9.13 -5.45 -17.81
C LEU A 264 -9.14 -4.94 -19.25
N VAL A 265 -9.16 -5.84 -20.25
CA VAL A 265 -9.27 -5.46 -21.66
C VAL A 265 -10.54 -4.65 -21.91
N LEU A 266 -11.68 -5.09 -21.36
CA LEU A 266 -12.95 -4.38 -21.51
C LEU A 266 -12.90 -2.97 -20.89
N ILE A 267 -12.28 -2.80 -19.72
CA ILE A 267 -12.07 -1.49 -19.08
C ILE A 267 -11.21 -0.58 -19.97
N LEU A 268 -10.15 -1.11 -20.57
CA LEU A 268 -9.25 -0.34 -21.43
C LEU A 268 -9.87 0.02 -22.80
N LEU A 269 -10.82 -0.77 -23.29
CA LEU A 269 -11.55 -0.49 -24.52
C LEU A 269 -12.57 0.66 -24.36
N GLY A 270 -13.05 0.94 -23.15
CA GLY A 270 -14.01 2.03 -22.90
C GLY A 270 -13.49 3.41 -23.30
N PRO A 271 -12.32 3.86 -22.79
CA PRO A 271 -11.71 5.13 -23.19
C PRO A 271 -11.45 5.23 -24.69
N LEU A 272 -11.10 4.13 -25.36
CA LEU A 272 -10.96 4.08 -26.82
C LEU A 272 -12.32 4.30 -27.51
N GLY A 273 -13.39 3.65 -27.02
CA GLY A 273 -14.74 3.88 -27.49
C GLY A 273 -15.21 5.33 -27.29
N LEU A 274 -14.90 5.92 -26.14
CA LEU A 274 -15.22 7.31 -25.80
C LEU A 274 -14.49 8.28 -26.72
N LEU A 275 -13.19 8.05 -26.96
CA LEU A 275 -12.38 8.84 -27.90
C LEU A 275 -12.97 8.79 -29.32
N LEU A 276 -13.32 7.60 -29.80
CA LEU A 276 -13.92 7.44 -31.13
C LEU A 276 -15.27 8.15 -31.23
N LEU A 277 -16.11 8.08 -30.19
CA LEU A 277 -17.37 8.85 -30.14
C LEU A 277 -17.09 10.36 -30.21
N GLY A 278 -16.11 10.85 -29.44
CA GLY A 278 -15.69 12.24 -29.43
C GLY A 278 -15.19 12.72 -30.80
N LEU A 279 -14.33 11.94 -31.46
CA LEU A 279 -13.81 12.24 -32.79
C LEU A 279 -14.92 12.25 -33.86
N ASN A 280 -15.84 11.27 -33.83
CA ASN A 280 -16.97 11.23 -34.75
C ASN A 280 -17.91 12.43 -34.56
N ARG A 281 -18.04 12.95 -33.32
CA ARG A 281 -18.81 14.16 -33.03
C ARG A 281 -18.07 15.43 -33.48
N ALA A 282 -16.81 15.60 -33.09
CA ALA A 282 -16.04 16.82 -33.27
C ALA A 282 -15.74 17.13 -34.74
N TRP A 283 -15.50 16.12 -35.58
CA TRP A 283 -15.06 16.37 -36.95
C TRP A 283 -16.18 16.65 -37.94
N ALA A 284 -17.46 16.54 -37.55
CA ALA A 284 -18.67 16.70 -38.39
C ALA A 284 -18.72 15.87 -39.70
N ARG A 285 -17.60 15.23 -40.08
CA ARG A 285 -17.46 14.18 -41.06
C ARG A 285 -17.52 12.87 -40.29
N GLN A 286 -18.55 12.10 -40.59
CA GLN A 286 -18.66 10.71 -40.18
C GLN A 286 -17.35 10.03 -40.60
N LEU A 287 -16.49 9.68 -39.65
CA LEU A 287 -15.32 8.87 -39.98
C LEU A 287 -15.86 7.61 -40.68
N ASN A 288 -15.27 7.25 -41.82
CA ASN A 288 -15.74 6.09 -42.55
C ASN A 288 -15.68 4.87 -41.63
N LEU A 289 -16.70 4.01 -41.70
CA LEU A 289 -16.85 2.84 -40.83
C LEU A 289 -15.56 2.00 -40.77
N SER A 290 -14.88 1.86 -41.90
CA SER A 290 -13.60 1.15 -42.02
C SER A 290 -12.49 1.76 -41.17
N LEU A 291 -12.35 3.10 -41.14
CA LEU A 291 -11.35 3.78 -40.32
C LEU A 291 -11.65 3.63 -38.84
N ASN A 292 -12.92 3.76 -38.45
CA ASN A 292 -13.34 3.56 -37.06
C ASN A 292 -13.08 2.11 -36.59
N LEU A 293 -13.43 1.11 -37.41
CA LEU A 293 -13.15 -0.30 -37.12
C LEU A 293 -11.64 -0.57 -37.05
N PHE A 294 -10.87 0.01 -37.98
CA PHE A 294 -9.41 -0.09 -37.97
C PHE A 294 -8.81 0.46 -36.68
N LEU A 295 -9.19 1.66 -36.25
CA LEU A 295 -8.70 2.27 -35.01
C LEU A 295 -9.10 1.46 -33.78
N LEU A 296 -10.33 0.95 -33.74
CA LEU A 296 -10.80 0.11 -32.64
C LEU A 296 -10.02 -1.21 -32.56
N LEU A 297 -9.80 -1.88 -33.69
CA LEU A 297 -9.05 -3.13 -33.77
C LEU A 297 -7.57 -2.91 -33.47
N ALA A 298 -6.94 -1.89 -34.05
CA ALA A 298 -5.54 -1.55 -33.78
C ALA A 298 -5.33 -1.22 -32.29
N GLY A 299 -6.22 -0.42 -31.70
CA GLY A 299 -6.19 -0.12 -30.27
C GLY A 299 -6.42 -1.36 -29.40
N GLY A 300 -7.42 -2.17 -29.72
CA GLY A 300 -7.70 -3.43 -29.00
C GLY A 300 -6.54 -4.43 -29.06
N ILE A 301 -5.94 -4.62 -30.23
CA ILE A 301 -4.75 -5.47 -30.40
C ILE A 301 -3.58 -4.93 -29.58
N THR A 302 -3.37 -3.61 -29.57
CA THR A 302 -2.29 -2.98 -28.80
C THR A 302 -2.49 -3.21 -27.30
N ILE A 303 -3.74 -3.11 -26.80
CA ILE A 303 -4.09 -3.40 -25.41
C ILE A 303 -3.79 -4.86 -25.07
N VAL A 304 -4.26 -5.81 -25.88
CA VAL A 304 -4.08 -7.25 -25.64
C VAL A 304 -2.60 -7.64 -25.67
N LEU A 305 -1.85 -7.19 -26.69
CA LEU A 305 -0.43 -7.47 -26.82
C LEU A 305 0.38 -6.84 -25.68
N GLY A 306 0.06 -5.60 -25.31
CA GLY A 306 0.75 -4.92 -24.21
C GLY A 306 0.54 -5.60 -22.87
N LEU A 307 -0.69 -6.06 -22.57
CA LEU A 307 -0.98 -6.84 -21.38
C LEU A 307 -0.25 -8.19 -21.37
N SER A 308 -0.06 -8.81 -22.54
CA SER A 308 0.58 -10.13 -22.68
C SER A 308 2.10 -10.07 -22.57
N ILE A 309 2.74 -9.02 -23.11
CA ILE A 309 4.19 -8.94 -23.30
C ILE A 309 4.88 -8.14 -22.19
N ALA A 310 4.25 -7.09 -21.66
CA ALA A 310 4.91 -6.08 -20.83
C ALA A 310 4.14 -5.80 -19.52
N LYS A 311 3.79 -6.87 -18.79
CA LYS A 311 2.87 -6.87 -17.63
C LYS A 311 3.06 -5.72 -16.64
N GLY A 312 4.28 -5.30 -16.33
CA GLY A 312 4.54 -4.16 -15.42
C GLY A 312 4.41 -2.80 -16.10
N PRO A 313 5.38 -2.40 -16.94
CA PRO A 313 5.44 -1.04 -17.51
C PRO A 313 4.25 -0.72 -18.42
N PHE A 314 3.65 -1.71 -19.10
CA PHE A 314 2.46 -1.47 -19.92
C PHE A 314 1.22 -1.17 -19.09
N ARG A 315 1.04 -1.82 -17.93
CA ARG A 315 -0.08 -1.49 -17.02
C ARG A 315 0.01 -0.03 -16.59
N LEU A 316 1.20 0.43 -16.19
CA LEU A 316 1.43 1.82 -15.83
C LEU A 316 1.17 2.79 -16.99
N ALA A 317 1.71 2.51 -18.17
CA ALA A 317 1.49 3.32 -19.37
C ALA A 317 0.01 3.36 -19.80
N SER A 318 -0.70 2.24 -19.69
CA SER A 318 -2.13 2.16 -20.01
C SER A 318 -2.97 2.96 -19.02
N ALA A 319 -2.67 2.90 -17.71
CA ALA A 319 -3.32 3.71 -16.69
C ALA A 319 -3.12 5.21 -16.96
N TRP A 320 -1.89 5.60 -17.30
CA TRP A 320 -1.57 6.98 -17.69
C TRP A 320 -2.32 7.43 -18.96
N GLY A 321 -2.42 6.54 -19.95
CA GLY A 321 -3.20 6.77 -21.15
C GLY A 321 -4.69 7.00 -20.82
N VAL A 322 -5.29 6.12 -20.02
CA VAL A 322 -6.69 6.26 -19.59
C VAL A 322 -6.92 7.58 -18.85
N ALA A 323 -6.05 7.91 -17.89
CA ALA A 323 -6.15 9.15 -17.10
C ALA A 323 -6.06 10.41 -17.97
N THR A 324 -5.26 10.36 -19.05
CA THR A 324 -5.05 11.49 -19.96
C THR A 324 -6.12 11.59 -21.06
N PHE A 325 -6.47 10.48 -21.69
CA PHE A 325 -7.39 10.46 -22.84
C PHE A 325 -8.85 10.60 -22.43
N THR A 326 -9.25 10.08 -21.26
CA THR A 326 -10.65 10.11 -20.83
C THR A 326 -11.18 11.55 -20.66
N PRO A 327 -10.47 12.47 -19.98
CA PRO A 327 -10.93 13.85 -19.86
C PRO A 327 -10.93 14.60 -21.19
N VAL A 328 -9.97 14.32 -22.08
CA VAL A 328 -9.93 14.90 -23.44
C VAL A 328 -11.13 14.43 -24.27
N ALA A 329 -11.43 13.13 -24.23
CA ALA A 329 -12.59 12.58 -24.92
C ALA A 329 -13.91 13.12 -24.35
N ALA A 330 -14.02 13.22 -23.02
CA ALA A 330 -15.16 13.84 -22.35
C ALA A 330 -15.33 15.31 -22.76
N TYR A 331 -14.24 16.08 -22.82
CA TYR A 331 -14.26 17.45 -23.31
C TYR A 331 -14.72 17.56 -24.76
N LEU A 332 -14.25 16.68 -25.66
CA LEU A 332 -14.70 16.67 -27.06
C LEU A 332 -16.20 16.31 -27.20
N LEU A 333 -16.72 15.49 -26.28
CA LEU A 333 -18.13 15.09 -26.26
C LEU A 333 -19.04 16.15 -25.66
N LEU A 334 -18.65 16.74 -24.53
CA LEU A 334 -19.45 17.69 -23.75
C LEU A 334 -19.21 19.16 -24.14
N GLY A 335 -18.00 19.50 -24.57
CA GLY A 335 -17.50 20.88 -24.75
C GLY A 335 -17.63 21.45 -26.16
N LEU A 336 -18.51 20.91 -27.00
CA LEU A 336 -18.86 21.49 -28.29
C LEU A 336 -20.38 21.66 -28.36
N GLU A 337 -20.89 22.73 -27.71
CA GLU A 337 -22.03 23.47 -28.26
C GLU A 337 -21.48 24.40 -29.35
N PRO A 338 -21.81 24.19 -30.64
CA PRO A 338 -21.37 25.08 -31.72
C PRO A 338 -22.00 26.48 -31.68
N ASP A 339 -23.00 26.69 -30.83
CA ASP A 339 -23.76 27.94 -30.76
C ASP A 339 -23.56 28.61 -29.41
N LEU A 340 -22.66 29.61 -29.33
CA LEU A 340 -22.85 30.81 -28.48
C LEU A 340 -21.76 31.88 -28.63
N ILE A 341 -21.19 32.09 -29.83
CA ILE A 341 -20.87 33.46 -30.28
C ILE A 341 -21.19 33.54 -31.78
N ARG A 342 -22.48 33.61 -32.14
CA ARG A 342 -22.87 34.29 -33.37
C ARG A 342 -22.55 35.78 -33.17
N GLY A 343 -21.31 36.18 -33.44
CA GLY A 343 -21.02 37.58 -33.71
C GLY A 343 -21.84 38.00 -34.91
N GLN A 344 -22.47 39.17 -34.85
CA GLN A 344 -23.36 39.75 -35.89
C GLN A 344 -22.75 39.87 -37.30
N GLN A 345 -21.55 39.37 -37.58
CA GLN A 345 -20.83 39.59 -38.84
C GLN A 345 -20.35 38.33 -39.58
N GLY A 346 -20.82 37.12 -39.23
CA GLY A 346 -20.68 35.96 -40.14
C GLY A 346 -19.27 35.38 -40.32
N GLU A 347 -18.27 35.78 -39.52
CA GLU A 347 -16.97 35.11 -39.49
C GLU A 347 -16.88 34.11 -38.33
N VAL A 348 -16.79 32.83 -38.65
CA VAL A 348 -16.51 31.77 -37.67
C VAL A 348 -15.00 31.75 -37.40
N LYS A 349 -14.54 32.52 -36.40
CA LYS A 349 -13.20 32.35 -35.81
C LYS A 349 -13.29 31.33 -34.67
N VAL A 350 -12.95 30.08 -34.96
CA VAL A 350 -12.71 29.07 -33.92
C VAL A 350 -11.50 29.53 -33.09
N ARG A 351 -11.72 29.95 -31.84
CA ARG A 351 -10.62 30.28 -30.91
C ARG A 351 -9.94 28.99 -30.48
N VAL A 352 -8.87 28.62 -31.19
CA VAL A 352 -7.89 27.56 -30.84
C VAL A 352 -7.40 27.68 -29.38
N ALA A 353 -7.46 28.89 -28.80
CA ALA A 353 -7.13 29.16 -27.41
C ALA A 353 -8.00 28.42 -26.35
N SER A 354 -9.20 27.95 -26.70
CA SER A 354 -10.07 27.19 -25.76
C SER A 354 -9.64 25.72 -25.63
N LEU A 355 -9.23 25.11 -26.74
CA LEU A 355 -8.65 23.76 -26.79
C LEU A 355 -7.34 23.67 -26.00
N GLY A 356 -6.49 24.68 -26.12
CA GLY A 356 -5.25 24.77 -25.33
C GLY A 356 -5.51 24.80 -23.82
N ARG A 357 -6.54 25.52 -23.36
CA ARG A 357 -6.86 25.59 -21.93
C ARG A 357 -7.42 24.29 -21.37
N GLY A 358 -8.32 23.62 -22.08
CA GLY A 358 -8.88 22.34 -21.63
C GLY A 358 -7.81 21.26 -21.48
N VAL A 359 -6.90 21.15 -22.46
CA VAL A 359 -5.77 20.21 -22.39
C VAL A 359 -4.80 20.57 -21.27
N VAL A 360 -4.47 21.86 -21.09
CA VAL A 360 -3.60 22.32 -19.99
C VAL A 360 -4.25 22.06 -18.62
N THR A 361 -5.55 22.25 -18.45
CA THR A 361 -6.25 21.99 -17.18
C THR A 361 -6.28 20.49 -16.87
N VAL A 362 -6.53 19.63 -17.86
CA VAL A 362 -6.50 18.17 -17.69
C VAL A 362 -5.09 17.67 -17.35
N LEU A 363 -4.06 18.16 -18.05
CA LEU A 363 -2.67 17.82 -17.77
C LEU A 363 -2.22 18.35 -16.40
N ALA A 364 -2.66 19.54 -15.99
CA ALA A 364 -2.37 20.10 -14.68
C ALA A 364 -3.03 19.29 -13.54
N PHE A 365 -4.30 18.88 -13.68
CA PHE A 365 -4.96 18.01 -12.71
C PHE A 365 -4.34 16.62 -12.64
N SER A 366 -3.96 16.06 -13.79
CA SER A 366 -3.29 14.75 -13.85
C SER A 366 -1.87 14.82 -13.25
N GLY A 367 -1.17 15.94 -13.42
CA GLY A 367 0.14 16.20 -12.79
C GLY A 367 0.07 16.39 -11.27
N ILE A 368 -1.02 16.95 -10.74
CA ILE A 368 -1.22 17.12 -9.28
C ILE A 368 -1.46 15.77 -8.60
N VAL A 369 -2.16 14.83 -9.24
CA VAL A 369 -2.34 13.46 -8.73
C VAL A 369 -1.02 12.66 -8.76
N LEU A 370 -0.07 13.03 -9.64
CA LEU A 370 1.25 12.39 -9.76
C LEU A 370 2.29 12.86 -8.72
N LEU A 371 2.08 14.01 -8.07
CA LEU A 371 3.00 14.55 -7.06
C LEU A 371 2.56 14.30 -5.61
N GLY A 372 1.41 13.65 -5.42
CA GLY A 372 0.82 13.37 -4.10
C GLY A 372 0.65 11.89 -3.76
N GLY A 373 1.35 11.00 -4.46
CA GLY A 373 1.33 9.55 -4.23
C GLY A 373 2.66 9.02 -3.74
#